data_AF-A0A2A6R1Z1-F1
#
_entry.id   AF-A0A2A6R1Z1-F1
#
_cell.length_a   1.000
_cell.length_b   1.000
_cell.length_c   1.000
_cell.angle_alpha   90.00
_cell.angle_beta   90.00
_cell.angle_gamma   90.00
#
_symmetry.space_group_name_H-M   'P 1'
#
loop_
_entity.id
_entity.type
_entity.pdbx_description
1 polymer ?
#
loop_
_entity_poly.entity_id
_entity_poly.type
_entity_poly.pdbx_seq_one_letter_code
_entity_poly.pdbx_strand_id
1 'polypeptide(L)' 'MSDYGLIVGYPQARITSLSEEHGVIDLSNCTGPRPQIGEKLFVIPNHTCVVSNLFDTMVFHRGGIVTRSQE' A
#
# COMPACT_ATOMS: atom_id res chain seq x y z
N MET A 1 -5.09 9.44 -15.86
CA MET A 1 -4.34 8.24 -15.44
C MET A 1 -4.87 7.90 -14.06
N SER A 2 -5.54 6.75 -13.90
CA SER A 2 -6.18 6.36 -12.64
C SER A 2 -5.42 5.18 -12.06
N ASP A 3 -4.42 5.46 -11.23
CA ASP A 3 -3.88 4.47 -10.31
C ASP A 3 -4.50 4.69 -8.91
N TYR A 4 -4.22 3.80 -7.97
CA TYR A 4 -4.78 3.82 -6.61
C TYR A 4 -3.72 4.04 -5.52
N GLY A 5 -2.48 4.33 -5.90
CA GLY A 5 -1.35 4.53 -4.98
C GLY A 5 -0.03 4.01 -5.53
N LEU A 6 1.04 4.25 -4.77
CA LEU A 6 2.40 3.83 -5.07
C LEU A 6 2.82 2.67 -4.16
N ILE A 7 3.43 1.62 -4.71
CA ILE A 7 4.03 0.54 -3.94
C ILE A 7 5.51 0.87 -3.65
N VAL A 8 5.87 1.00 -2.38
CA VAL A 8 7.27 1.26 -1.97
C VAL A 8 8.13 0.06 -2.36
N GLY A 9 9.29 0.33 -2.97
CA GLY A 9 10.19 -0.70 -3.49
C GLY A 9 9.86 -1.18 -4.91
N TYR A 10 8.67 -0.86 -5.43
CA TYR A 10 8.22 -1.26 -6.77
C TYR A 10 7.66 -0.06 -7.56
N PRO A 11 8.50 0.91 -7.95
CA PRO A 11 8.04 2.16 -8.58
C PRO A 11 7.40 1.98 -9.96
N GLN A 12 7.62 0.83 -10.61
CA GLN A 12 7.01 0.47 -11.90
C GLN A 12 5.74 -0.37 -11.74
N ALA A 13 5.39 -0.76 -10.51
CA ALA A 13 4.15 -1.47 -10.23
C ALA A 13 2.98 -0.50 -10.25
N ARG A 14 1.83 -0.97 -10.72
CA ARG A 14 0.61 -0.16 -10.76
C ARG A 14 -0.55 -0.91 -10.15
N ILE A 15 -1.22 -0.30 -9.18
CA ILE A 15 -2.49 -0.82 -8.68
C ILE A 15 -3.55 -0.52 -9.74
N THR A 16 -4.12 -1.55 -10.37
CA THR A 16 -5.04 -1.41 -11.53
C THR A 16 -6.50 -1.47 -11.16
N SER A 17 -6.84 -2.07 -10.02
CA SER A 17 -8.22 -2.15 -9.52
C SER A 17 -8.24 -2.44 -8.03
N LEU A 18 -9.32 -2.01 -7.38
CA LEU A 18 -9.66 -2.34 -6.00
C LEU A 18 -11.08 -2.94 -5.98
N SER A 19 -11.29 -3.94 -5.14
CA SER A 19 -12.60 -4.36 -4.62
C SER A 19 -12.63 -4.13 -3.11
N GLU A 20 -13.69 -4.55 -2.41
CA GLU A 20 -13.83 -4.33 -0.96
C GLU A 20 -12.56 -4.71 -0.17
N GLU A 21 -12.06 -5.93 -0.36
CA GLU A 21 -10.93 -6.47 0.42
C GLU A 21 -9.72 -6.88 -0.44
N HIS A 22 -9.76 -6.61 -1.75
CA HIS A 22 -8.69 -7.03 -2.68
C HIS A 22 -8.22 -5.90 -3.58
N GLY A 23 -6.92 -5.88 -3.86
CA GLY A 23 -6.30 -5.03 -4.87
C GLY A 23 -5.56 -5.86 -5.91
N VAL A 24 -5.55 -5.39 -7.16
CA VAL A 24 -4.79 -6.02 -8.26
C VAL A 24 -3.61 -5.12 -8.62
N ILE A 25 -2.41 -5.70 -8.65
CA ILE A 25 -1.17 -5.00 -8.99
C ILE A 25 -0.61 -5.56 -10.29
N ASP A 26 -0.47 -4.68 -11.28
CA ASP A 26 0.26 -4.95 -12.52
C ASP A 26 1.76 -4.79 -12.27
N LEU A 27 2.49 -5.92 -12.37
CA LEU A 27 3.94 -6.02 -12.19
C LEU A 27 4.67 -6.22 -13.52
N SER A 28 4.00 -6.11 -14.67
CA SER A 28 4.59 -6.41 -15.99
C SER A 28 5.82 -5.54 -16.30
N ASN A 29 5.85 -4.30 -15.82
CA ASN A 29 6.96 -3.36 -15.99
C ASN A 29 8.01 -3.44 -14.86
N CYS A 30 7.82 -4.29 -13.85
CA CYS A 30 8.80 -4.49 -12.78
C CYS A 30 9.89 -5.46 -13.24
N THR A 31 11.15 -5.06 -13.03
CA THR A 31 12.32 -5.91 -13.24
C THR A 31 12.84 -6.41 -11.89
N GLY A 32 13.44 -7.61 -11.87
CA GLY A 32 13.97 -8.21 -10.65
C GLY A 32 12.96 -9.05 -9.84
N PRO A 33 13.27 -9.33 -8.57
CA PRO A 33 12.42 -10.16 -7.70
C PRO A 33 11.03 -9.57 -7.52
N ARG A 34 10.00 -10.41 -7.63
CA ARG A 34 8.60 -10.04 -7.37
C ARG A 34 8.24 -10.29 -5.90
N PRO A 35 7.22 -9.60 -5.35
CA PRO A 35 6.71 -9.89 -4.03
C PRO A 35 6.34 -11.37 -3.89
N GLN A 36 6.73 -11.98 -2.77
CA GLN A 36 6.37 -13.36 -2.48
C GLN A 36 5.04 -13.44 -1.72
N ILE A 37 4.37 -14.59 -1.80
CA ILE A 37 3.14 -14.83 -1.01
C ILE A 37 3.48 -14.73 0.48
N GLY A 38 2.69 -13.93 1.22
CA GLY A 38 2.91 -13.65 2.65
C GLY A 38 3.79 -12.43 2.94
N GLU A 39 4.42 -11.85 1.91
CA GLU A 39 5.18 -10.61 2.05
C GLU A 39 4.25 -9.41 2.28
N LYS A 40 4.66 -8.49 3.16
CA LYS A 40 3.92 -7.24 3.41
C LYS A 40 4.47 -6.14 2.52
N LEU A 41 3.56 -5.45 1.83
CA LEU A 41 3.88 -4.28 1.01
C LEU A 41 3.50 -2.99 1.72
N PHE A 42 4.23 -1.92 1.44
CA PHE A 42 3.85 -0.57 1.87
C PHE A 42 3.24 0.18 0.68
N VAL A 43 2.03 0.70 0.89
CA VAL A 43 1.30 1.49 -0.10
C VAL A 43 1.23 2.93 0.36
N ILE A 44 1.69 3.85 -0.48
CA ILE A 44 1.44 5.29 -0.30
C ILE A 44 0.15 5.63 -1.06
N PRO A 45 -0.92 6.04 -0.37
CA PRO A 45 -2.19 6.32 -1.03
C PRO A 45 -2.14 7.63 -1.79
N ASN A 46 -2.92 7.72 -2.87
CA ASN A 46 -3.05 8.96 -3.66
C ASN A 46 -3.66 10.12 -2.88
N HIS A 47 -4.60 9.82 -1.97
CA HIS A 47 -5.23 10.82 -1.11
C HIS A 47 -5.37 10.28 0.31
N THR A 48 -4.59 10.82 1.24
CA THR A 48 -4.55 10.30 2.62
C THR A 48 -5.91 10.33 3.31
N CYS A 49 -6.70 11.40 3.13
CA CYS A 49 -7.94 11.56 3.90
C CYS A 49 -8.98 10.48 3.62
N VAL A 50 -9.05 9.95 2.39
CA VAL A 50 -10.01 8.90 2.05
C VAL A 50 -9.64 7.61 2.75
N VAL A 51 -8.35 7.27 2.77
CA VAL A 51 -7.87 6.06 3.44
C VAL A 51 -8.02 6.18 4.94
N SER A 52 -7.63 7.31 5.55
CA SER A 52 -7.75 7.50 7.00
C SER A 52 -9.19 7.37 7.51
N ASN A 53 -10.19 7.73 6.70
CA ASN A 53 -11.62 7.59 7.06
C ASN A 53 -12.11 6.13 7.04
N LEU A 54 -11.37 5.18 6.46
CA LEU A 54 -11.75 3.76 6.37
C LEU A 54 -11.24 2.93 7.55
N PHE A 55 -10.49 3.54 8.48
CA PHE A 55 -9.89 2.83 9.61
C PHE A 55 -10.27 3.50 10.92
N ASP A 56 -10.68 2.70 11.90
CA ASP A 56 -10.94 3.13 13.28
C ASP A 56 -9.66 3.35 14.09
N THR A 57 -8.48 3.06 13.54
CA THR A 57 -7.22 3.17 14.28
C THR A 57 -6.04 3.51 13.36
N MET A 58 -5.22 4.46 13.79
CA MET A 58 -3.95 4.82 13.18
C MET A 58 -2.76 4.33 14.01
N VAL A 59 -1.81 3.64 13.36
CA VAL A 59 -0.59 3.13 13.99
C VAL A 59 0.60 3.99 13.61
N PHE A 60 1.25 4.59 14.61
CA PHE A 60 2.46 5.39 14.46
C PHE A 60 3.70 4.53 14.75
N HIS A 61 4.75 4.67 13.94
CA HIS A 61 6.01 3.95 14.13
C HIS A 61 7.23 4.83 13.86
N ARG A 62 8.39 4.44 14.42
CA ARG A 62 9.71 5.01 14.12
C ARG A 62 10.69 3.87 13.88
N GLY A 63 11.31 3.83 12.70
CA GLY A 63 12.25 2.75 12.34
C GLY A 63 11.62 1.35 12.38
N GLY A 64 10.34 1.22 12.00
CA GLY A 64 9.59 -0.04 12.05
C GLY A 64 9.08 -0.43 13.45
N ILE A 65 9.41 0.33 14.50
CA ILE A 65 8.95 0.08 15.86
C ILE A 65 7.71 0.92 16.14
N VAL A 66 6.61 0.27 16.51
CA VAL A 66 5.36 0.96 16.88
C VAL A 66 5.61 1.83 18.12
N THR A 67 5.23 3.10 18.04
CA THR A 67 5.36 4.06 19.14
C THR A 67 4.02 4.37 19.80
N ARG A 68 2.92 4.26 19.05
CA ARG A 68 1.55 4.52 19.52
C ARG A 68 0.51 3.97 18.54
N SER A 69 -0.61 3.49 19.05
CA SER A 69 -1.87 3.32 18.31
C SER A 69 -2.88 4.36 18.79
N GLN A 70 -3.66 4.92 17.88
CA GLN A 70 -4.68 5.92 18.19
C GLN A 70 -5.98 5.53 17.49
N GLU A 71 -7.05 5.37 18.26
CA GLU A 71 -8.41 5.29 17.74
C GLU A 71 -8.90 6.69 17.31
#